data_AF-A0A6C0FXQ5-F1
#
_entry.id   AF-A0A6C0FXQ5-F1
#
_cell.length_a   1.000
_cell.length_b   1.000
_cell.length_c   1.000
_cell.angle_alpha   90.00
_cell.angle_beta   90.00
_cell.angle_gamma   90.00
#
_symmetry.space_group_name_H-M   'P 1'
#
loop_
_entity.id
_entity.type
_entity.pdbx_description
1 polymer ?
#
loop_
_entity_poly.entity_id
_entity_poly.type
_entity_poly.pdbx_seq_one_letter_code
_entity_poly.pdbx_strand_id
1 'polypeptide(L)' 'MSENLEKQNFGNLPIGKNEDVEFSAEQADEADRIAMKRAQEADARAQANATQQAQRLL' A
#
# COMPACT_ATOMS: atom_id res chain seq x y z
N MET A 1 23.72 12.54 24.95
CA MET A 1 22.57 11.63 24.86
C MET A 1 22.60 11.03 23.48
N SER A 2 23.24 9.86 23.32
CA SER A 2 23.19 9.14 22.04
C SER A 2 21.88 8.38 22.02
N GLU A 3 20.87 8.96 21.39
CA GLU A 3 19.61 8.28 21.15
C GLU A 3 19.91 7.09 20.22
N ASN A 4 19.98 5.91 20.81
CA ASN A 4 19.90 4.66 20.07
C ASN A 4 18.51 4.64 19.42
N LEU A 5 18.41 5.15 18.19
CA LEU A 5 17.30 4.82 17.31
C LEU A 5 17.40 3.32 17.03
N GLU A 6 16.85 2.51 17.93
CA GLU A 6 16.55 1.11 17.65
C GLU A 6 15.89 1.08 16.28
N LYS A 7 16.50 0.37 15.33
CA LYS A 7 15.95 0.15 13.99
C LYS A 7 14.55 -0.45 14.18
N GLN A 8 13.52 0.40 14.12
CA GLN A 8 12.15 -0.06 14.19
C GLN A 8 11.94 -1.03 13.03
N ASN A 9 11.63 -2.27 13.35
CA ASN A 9 11.41 -3.31 12.37
C ASN A 9 10.03 -3.09 11.73
N PHE A 10 10.02 -2.31 10.65
CA PHE A 10 8.83 -2.05 9.84
C PHE A 10 8.43 -3.22 8.92
N GLY A 11 9.08 -4.39 9.04
CA GLY A 11 8.92 -5.52 8.11
C GLY A 11 7.53 -6.12 8.06
N ASN A 12 6.71 -5.96 9.11
CA ASN A 12 5.39 -6.58 9.23
C ASN A 12 4.27 -5.56 9.54
N LEU A 13 4.41 -4.31 9.10
CA LEU A 13 3.29 -3.37 9.23
C LEU A 13 2.13 -3.79 8.30
N PRO A 14 0.87 -3.66 8.76
CA PRO A 14 -0.29 -3.91 7.90
C PRO A 14 -0.29 -2.92 6.73
N ILE A 15 -0.61 -3.43 5.54
CA ILE A 15 -0.81 -2.57 4.36
C ILE A 15 -2.17 -1.90 4.52
N GLY A 16 -2.17 -0.57 4.63
CA GLY A 16 -3.39 0.23 4.63
C GLY A 16 -4.13 0.04 3.30
N LYS A 17 -5.39 -0.36 3.38
CA LYS A 17 -6.27 -0.43 2.21
C LYS A 17 -7.03 0.88 2.09
N ASN A 18 -7.52 1.21 0.90
CA ASN A 18 -8.49 2.30 0.75
C ASN A 18 -9.85 1.81 1.24
N GLU A 19 -10.19 2.06 2.50
CA GLU A 19 -11.29 1.34 3.17
C GLU A 19 -12.68 1.93 2.91
N ASP A 20 -12.88 3.22 2.56
CA ASP A 20 -14.24 3.80 2.57
C ASP A 20 -14.46 5.00 1.62
N VAL A 21 -13.96 4.97 0.39
CA VAL A 21 -14.38 5.95 -0.65
C VAL A 21 -15.00 5.21 -1.83
N GLU A 22 -16.34 5.23 -1.91
CA GLU A 22 -17.08 4.70 -3.05
C GLU A 22 -16.76 5.51 -4.31
N PHE A 23 -16.20 4.84 -5.32
CA PHE A 23 -15.89 5.47 -6.60
C PHE A 23 -17.17 5.69 -7.41
N SER A 24 -17.54 6.95 -7.62
CA SER A 24 -18.67 7.32 -8.47
C SER A 24 -18.22 7.39 -9.95
N ALA A 25 -18.38 6.27 -10.67
CA ALA A 25 -17.95 6.15 -12.05
C ALA A 25 -18.64 7.15 -13.00
N GLU A 26 -19.84 7.61 -12.65
CA GLU A 26 -20.60 8.59 -13.45
C GLU A 26 -20.09 10.03 -13.28
N GLN A 27 -19.40 10.30 -12.18
CA GLN A 27 -18.79 11.61 -11.89
C GLN A 27 -17.30 11.65 -12.20
N ALA A 28 -16.68 10.48 -12.38
CA ALA A 28 -15.27 10.32 -12.64
C ALA A 28 -14.90 10.74 -14.07
N ASP A 29 -13.92 11.63 -14.18
CA ASP A 29 -13.32 11.96 -15.46
C ASP A 29 -12.25 10.93 -15.88
N GLU A 30 -11.54 11.19 -16.97
CA GLU A 30 -10.46 10.30 -17.41
C GLU A 30 -9.28 10.29 -16.43
N ALA A 31 -8.99 11.42 -15.78
CA ALA A 31 -7.90 11.51 -14.81
C ALA A 31 -8.22 10.70 -13.55
N ASP A 32 -9.48 10.73 -13.09
CA ASP A 32 -9.96 9.95 -11.95
C ASP A 32 -9.82 8.44 -12.22
N ARG A 33 -10.19 8.00 -13.43
CA ARG A 33 -10.06 6.60 -13.86
C ARG A 33 -8.59 6.15 -13.91
N ILE A 34 -7.69 7.01 -14.39
CA ILE A 34 -6.26 6.73 -14.41
C ILE A 34 -5.68 6.67 -12.99
N ALA A 35 -6.10 7.59 -12.10
CA ALA A 35 -5.66 7.61 -10.72
C ALA A 35 -6.10 6.34 -9.98
N MET A 36 -7.35 5.91 -10.15
CA MET A 36 -7.87 4.66 -9.59
C MET A 36 -7.05 3.45 -10.05
N LYS A 37 -6.77 3.34 -11.35
CA LYS A 37 -5.96 2.25 -11.90
C LYS A 37 -4.56 2.22 -11.29
N ARG A 38 -3.91 3.38 -11.17
CA ARG A 38 -2.57 3.49 -10.55
C ARG A 38 -2.57 3.11 -9.08
N ALA A 39 -3.61 3.50 -8.33
CA ALA A 39 -3.75 3.13 -6.93
C ALA A 39 -3.89 1.60 -6.77
N GLN A 40 -4.76 0.97 -7.57
CA GLN A 40 -4.94 -0.49 -7.56
C GLN A 40 -3.64 -1.25 -7.90
N GLU A 41 -2.89 -0.78 -8.90
CA GLU A 41 -1.60 -1.38 -9.28
C GLU A 41 -0.54 -1.22 -8.16
N ALA A 42 -0.53 -0.08 -7.48
CA ALA A 42 0.37 0.17 -6.35
C ALA A 42 0.06 -0.73 -5.16
N ASP A 43 -1.23 -0.89 -4.82
CA ASP A 43 -1.68 -1.76 -3.73
C ASP A 43 -1.34 -3.23 -4.03
N ALA A 44 -1.59 -3.70 -5.26
CA ALA A 44 -1.23 -5.04 -5.67
C ALA A 44 0.28 -5.29 -5.55
N ARG A 45 1.11 -4.30 -5.91
CA ARG A 45 2.56 -4.36 -5.77
C ARG A 45 2.98 -4.39 -4.29
N ALA A 46 2.38 -3.54 -3.46
CA ALA A 46 2.66 -3.53 -2.03
C ALA A 46 2.34 -4.89 -1.39
N GLN A 47 1.20 -5.49 -1.77
CA GLN A 47 0.78 -6.80 -1.28
C GLN A 47 1.70 -7.93 -1.75
N ALA A 48 2.13 -7.92 -3.00
CA ALA A 48 3.10 -8.88 -3.53
C ALA A 48 4.45 -8.77 -2.80
N ASN A 49 4.95 -7.55 -2.58
CA ASN A 49 6.22 -7.31 -1.88
C ASN A 49 6.17 -7.75 -0.42
N ALA A 50 5.08 -7.46 0.30
CA ALA A 50 4.90 -7.93 1.67
C ALA A 50 4.84 -9.46 1.74
N THR A 51 4.17 -10.11 0.78
CA THR A 51 4.10 -11.58 0.72
C THR A 51 5.48 -12.20 0.47
N GLN A 52 6.28 -11.63 -0.43
CA GLN A 52 7.65 -12.10 -0.71
C GLN A 52 8.59 -11.88 0.49
N GLN A 53 8.46 -10.75 1.19
CA GLN A 53 9.22 -10.49 2.42
C GLN A 53 8.87 -11.51 3.50
N ALA A 54 7.58 -11.82 3.70
CA ALA A 54 7.15 -12.84 4.65
C ALA A 54 7.72 -14.23 4.30
N GLN A 55 7.76 -14.61 3.02
CA GLN A 55 8.35 -15.89 2.58
C GLN A 55 9.86 -15.97 2.78
N ARG A 56 10.57 -14.84 2.71
CA ARG A 56 12.03 -14.79 2.88
C ARG A 56 12.48 -14.81 4.34
N LEU A 57 11.56 -14.55 5.27
CA LEU A 57 11.80 -14.63 6.72
C LEU A 57 11.47 -16.01 7.33
N LEU A 58 10.92 -16.95 6.55
CA LEU A 58 10.67 -18.35 6.92
C LEU A 58 11.84 -19.25 6.54
#